data_AF-A0A7L1DQY9-F1
#
_entry.id   AF-A0A7L1DQY9-F1
#
_cell.length_a   1.000
_cell.length_b   1.000
_cell.length_c   1.000
_cell.angle_alpha   90.00
_cell.angle_beta   90.00
_cell.angle_gamma   90.00
#
_symmetry.space_group_name_H-M   'P 1'
#
loop_
_entity.id
_entity.type
_entity.pdbx_description
1 polymer ?
#
loop_
_entity_poly.entity_id
_entity_poly.type
_entity_poly.pdbx_seq_one_letter_code
_entity_poly.pdbx_strand_id
1 'polypeptide(L)'
;TGDCGPLPNIIHAEPPEDTRHKQSFSVSSIVRYSCVPGYRKRPFLSDEIQCLPNSQWSHLPEFCGRSCPSPTYVAFAKISQEDQTQNFYPVNTTVKYICRPGFENTTDQLPTSTCRDNLTWSEVPKLCRRKSCGIPESPEHGKIITNDHLLGTRANVVCDHG
;
A
#
# COMPACT_ATOMS: atom_id res chain seq x y z
N THR A 1 -24.75 30.27 -26.19
CA THR A 1 -24.50 29.26 -25.15
C THR A 1 -23.56 28.24 -25.76
N GLY A 2 -22.31 28.22 -25.29
CA GLY A 2 -21.22 27.54 -26.00
C GLY A 2 -20.75 26.28 -25.27
N ASP A 3 -20.16 25.39 -26.05
CA ASP A 3 -19.36 24.28 -25.54
C ASP A 3 -18.04 24.80 -24.93
N CYS A 4 -17.45 24.02 -24.02
CA CYS A 4 -16.09 24.25 -23.59
C CYS A 4 -15.11 23.81 -24.68
N GLY A 5 -13.99 24.53 -24.79
CA GLY A 5 -12.89 24.17 -25.68
C GLY A 5 -12.07 22.98 -25.18
N PRO A 6 -10.86 22.78 -25.72
CA PRO A 6 -9.95 21.72 -25.30
C PRO A 6 -9.69 21.69 -23.79
N LEU A 7 -9.34 20.51 -23.31
CA LEU A 7 -9.06 20.25 -21.91
C LEU A 7 -7.81 21.03 -21.44
N PRO A 8 -7.84 21.67 -20.26
CA PRO A 8 -6.69 22.37 -19.73
C PRO A 8 -5.56 21.39 -19.35
N ASN A 9 -4.32 21.86 -19.42
CA ASN A 9 -3.18 21.10 -18.91
C ASN A 9 -3.15 21.18 -17.37
N ILE A 10 -3.06 20.03 -16.71
CA ILE A 10 -3.04 19.91 -15.26
C ILE A 10 -1.71 19.30 -14.84
N ILE A 11 -1.05 19.92 -13.87
CA ILE A 11 0.30 19.52 -13.45
C ILE A 11 0.28 18.08 -12.94
N HIS A 12 1.13 17.24 -13.53
CA HIS A 12 1.29 15.82 -13.19
C HIS A 12 0.03 14.97 -13.35
N ALA A 13 -0.92 15.41 -14.19
CA ALA A 13 -2.13 14.67 -14.49
C ALA A 13 -2.42 14.67 -16.00
N GLU A 14 -3.09 13.62 -16.46
CA GLU A 14 -3.48 13.44 -17.86
C GLU A 14 -4.96 13.09 -17.98
N PRO A 15 -5.66 13.61 -19.00
CA PRO A 15 -7.03 13.22 -19.27
C PRO A 15 -7.08 11.85 -19.98
N PRO A 16 -8.26 11.20 -20.02
CA PRO A 16 -8.47 9.96 -20.79
C PRO A 16 -8.11 10.12 -22.27
N GLU A 17 -7.47 9.11 -22.87
CA GLU A 17 -6.99 9.13 -24.25
C GLU A 17 -8.06 9.52 -25.28
N ASP A 18 -9.30 9.05 -25.09
CA ASP A 18 -10.44 9.33 -25.96
C ASP A 18 -10.91 10.79 -25.90
N THR A 19 -10.59 11.49 -24.82
CA THR A 19 -10.93 12.91 -24.62
C THR A 19 -9.76 13.85 -24.88
N ARG A 20 -8.51 13.37 -24.81
CA ARG A 20 -7.29 14.18 -24.90
C ARG A 20 -7.23 15.06 -26.15
N HIS A 21 -7.71 14.55 -27.28
CA HIS A 21 -7.66 15.25 -28.58
C HIS A 21 -9.00 15.88 -28.98
N LYS A 22 -10.04 15.79 -28.14
CA LYS A 22 -11.34 16.42 -28.43
C LYS A 22 -11.22 17.95 -28.35
N GLN A 23 -11.83 18.62 -29.31
CA GLN A 23 -11.79 20.10 -29.40
C GLN A 23 -13.00 20.78 -28.75
N SER A 24 -14.09 20.05 -28.51
CA SER A 24 -15.34 20.59 -27.97
C SER A 24 -15.97 19.65 -26.96
N PHE A 25 -16.51 20.20 -25.88
CA PHE A 25 -17.20 19.48 -24.82
C PHE A 25 -18.50 20.20 -24.46
N SER A 26 -19.61 19.47 -24.50
CA SER A 26 -20.92 20.04 -24.17
C SER A 26 -20.96 20.52 -22.71
N VAL A 27 -21.75 21.58 -22.45
CA VAL A 27 -22.02 22.05 -21.09
C VAL A 27 -22.45 20.88 -20.20
N SER A 28 -21.99 20.86 -18.96
CA SER A 28 -22.13 19.77 -17.97
C SER A 28 -21.29 18.52 -18.19
N SER A 29 -20.48 18.46 -19.27
CA SER A 29 -19.48 17.38 -19.42
C SER A 29 -18.52 17.36 -18.24
N ILE A 30 -18.29 16.18 -17.68
CA ILE A 30 -17.31 15.93 -16.62
C ILE A 30 -16.20 15.06 -17.18
N VAL A 31 -14.95 15.49 -17.00
CA VAL A 31 -13.77 14.72 -17.39
C VAL A 31 -12.93 14.45 -16.16
N ARG A 32 -12.56 13.18 -15.98
CA ARG A 32 -11.77 12.72 -14.85
C ARG A 32 -10.32 12.50 -15.26
N TYR A 33 -9.43 13.27 -14.69
CA TYR A 33 -7.99 13.16 -14.92
C TYR A 33 -7.39 12.05 -14.06
N SER A 34 -6.28 11.48 -14.54
CA SER A 34 -5.48 10.50 -13.82
C SER A 34 -4.08 11.05 -13.59
N CYS A 35 -3.47 10.73 -12.44
CA CYS A 35 -2.08 11.12 -12.22
C CYS A 35 -1.13 10.34 -13.13
N VAL A 36 -0.12 11.04 -13.66
CA VAL A 36 0.91 10.41 -14.49
C VAL A 36 1.75 9.41 -13.69
N PRO A 37 2.46 8.47 -14.34
CA PRO A 37 3.33 7.51 -13.64
C PRO A 37 4.30 8.19 -12.66
N GLY A 38 4.42 7.61 -11.46
CA GLY A 38 5.22 8.18 -10.35
C GLY A 38 4.48 9.19 -9.46
N TYR A 39 3.27 9.60 -9.84
CA TYR A 39 2.42 10.48 -9.04
C TYR A 39 1.18 9.73 -8.54
N ARG A 40 0.58 10.23 -7.47
CA ARG A 40 -0.63 9.68 -6.85
C ARG A 40 -1.59 10.80 -6.47
N LYS A 41 -2.88 10.50 -6.48
CA LYS A 41 -3.94 11.44 -6.08
C LYS A 41 -3.80 11.74 -4.58
N ARG A 42 -3.68 13.01 -4.24
CA ARG A 42 -3.70 13.50 -2.87
C ARG A 42 -5.11 13.31 -2.29
N PRO A 43 -5.23 12.96 -1.00
CA PRO A 43 -6.52 12.74 -0.38
C PRO A 43 -7.33 14.04 -0.37
N PHE A 44 -8.66 13.90 -0.39
CA PHE A 44 -9.64 14.99 -0.30
C PHE A 44 -9.66 16.00 -1.47
N LEU A 45 -8.80 15.86 -2.48
CA LEU A 45 -8.82 16.70 -3.68
C LEU A 45 -9.63 16.04 -4.82
N SER A 46 -10.31 16.86 -5.61
CA SER A 46 -11.02 16.42 -6.82
C SER A 46 -10.03 16.13 -7.94
N ASP A 47 -10.32 15.08 -8.72
CA ASP A 47 -9.67 14.71 -9.98
C ASP A 47 -10.61 14.96 -11.18
N GLU A 48 -11.73 15.64 -10.97
CA GLU A 48 -12.79 15.86 -11.96
C GLU A 48 -12.95 17.34 -12.29
N ILE A 49 -12.95 17.66 -13.58
CA ILE A 49 -13.23 18.98 -14.13
C ILE A 49 -14.56 18.99 -14.88
N GLN A 50 -15.32 20.07 -14.76
CA GLN A 50 -16.65 20.20 -15.36
C GLN A 50 -16.72 21.38 -16.32
N CYS A 51 -17.37 21.19 -17.47
CA CYS A 51 -17.71 22.28 -18.37
C CYS A 51 -18.92 23.06 -17.83
N LEU A 52 -18.71 24.33 -17.46
CA LEU A 52 -19.72 25.19 -16.85
C LEU A 52 -20.59 25.90 -17.92
N PRO A 53 -21.80 26.40 -17.55
CA PRO A 53 -22.70 27.08 -18.49
C PRO A 53 -22.15 28.35 -19.16
N ASN A 54 -21.09 28.94 -18.58
CA ASN A 54 -20.37 30.07 -19.14
C ASN A 54 -19.28 29.67 -20.14
N SER A 55 -19.28 28.42 -20.62
CA SER A 55 -18.29 27.87 -21.56
C SER A 55 -16.86 27.89 -21.03
N GLN A 56 -16.70 27.82 -19.70
CA GLN A 56 -15.41 27.70 -19.02
C GLN A 56 -15.33 26.38 -18.26
N TRP A 57 -14.12 25.84 -18.13
CA TRP A 57 -13.86 24.72 -17.25
C TRP A 57 -13.88 25.15 -15.78
N SER A 58 -14.39 24.29 -14.91
CA SER A 58 -14.30 24.48 -13.46
C SER A 58 -12.84 24.50 -12.99
N HIS A 59 -12.59 25.09 -11.82
CA HIS A 59 -11.26 25.06 -11.22
C HIS A 59 -10.91 23.64 -10.74
N LEU A 60 -9.76 23.12 -11.19
CA LEU A 60 -9.21 21.86 -10.71
C LEU A 60 -7.87 22.14 -9.99
N PRO A 61 -7.77 21.92 -8.67
CA PRO A 61 -6.53 22.15 -7.94
C PRO A 61 -5.45 21.12 -8.35
N GLU A 62 -4.20 21.39 -7.97
CA GLU A 62 -3.12 20.41 -8.12
C GLU A 62 -3.36 19.21 -7.19
N PHE A 63 -4.02 18.17 -7.73
CA PHE A 63 -4.44 17.00 -6.96
C PHE A 63 -3.45 15.84 -7.02
N CYS A 64 -2.42 15.90 -7.88
CA CYS A 64 -1.38 14.89 -7.97
C CYS A 64 -0.15 15.28 -7.14
N GLY A 65 0.46 14.32 -6.46
CA GLY A 65 1.68 14.53 -5.68
C GLY A 65 2.62 13.34 -5.77
N ARG A 66 3.90 13.57 -5.46
CA ARG A 66 4.88 12.49 -5.32
C ARG A 66 4.58 11.72 -4.04
N SER A 67 4.54 10.40 -4.17
CA SER A 67 4.22 9.48 -3.08
C SER A 67 5.04 8.22 -3.25
N CYS A 68 5.45 7.61 -2.15
CA CYS A 68 5.88 6.21 -2.19
C CYS A 68 4.76 5.32 -2.75
N PRO A 69 5.11 4.17 -3.34
CA PRO A 69 4.12 3.16 -3.70
C PRO A 69 3.43 2.62 -2.45
N SER A 70 2.44 1.74 -2.62
CA SER A 70 1.87 1.01 -1.48
C SER A 70 2.99 0.33 -0.66
N PRO A 71 2.93 0.38 0.67
CA PRO A 71 3.91 -0.22 1.57
C PRO A 71 4.26 -1.66 1.21
N THR A 72 5.54 -2.00 1.30
CA THR A 72 6.07 -3.29 0.86
C THR A 72 5.45 -4.45 1.64
N TYR A 73 5.03 -5.48 0.91
CA TYR A 73 4.61 -6.72 1.54
C TYR A 73 5.79 -7.42 2.22
N VAL A 74 5.61 -7.81 3.48
CA VAL A 74 6.55 -8.69 4.20
C VAL A 74 5.82 -9.91 4.77
N ALA A 75 6.50 -11.06 4.79
CA ALA A 75 5.90 -12.32 5.21
C ALA A 75 5.63 -12.42 6.72
N PHE A 76 6.36 -11.67 7.55
CA PHE A 76 6.28 -11.74 9.02
C PHE A 76 5.30 -10.72 9.63
N ALA A 77 4.91 -9.68 8.89
CA ALA A 77 4.04 -8.62 9.38
C ALA A 77 3.12 -8.06 8.29
N LYS A 78 2.07 -7.36 8.70
CA LYS A 78 1.15 -6.64 7.82
C LYS A 78 1.07 -5.20 8.26
N ILE A 79 0.77 -4.28 7.36
CA ILE A 79 0.53 -2.88 7.72
C ILE A 79 -0.61 -2.76 8.75
N SER A 80 -0.52 -1.76 9.63
CA SER A 80 -1.58 -1.42 10.58
C SER A 80 -2.88 -1.04 9.84
N GLN A 81 -4.04 -1.25 10.45
CA GLN A 81 -5.32 -0.88 9.81
C GLN A 81 -5.40 0.64 9.56
N GLU A 82 -4.87 1.44 10.47
CA GLU A 82 -4.82 2.90 10.36
C GLU A 82 -4.05 3.34 9.11
N ASP A 83 -2.85 2.78 8.90
CA ASP A 83 -1.98 3.14 7.77
C ASP A 83 -2.40 2.48 6.45
N GLN A 84 -3.21 1.42 6.50
CA GLN A 84 -3.73 0.72 5.32
C GLN A 84 -4.79 1.52 4.56
N THR A 85 -5.47 2.46 5.22
CA THR A 85 -6.53 3.28 4.60
C THR A 85 -6.00 4.37 3.68
N GLN A 86 -4.68 4.61 3.69
CA GLN A 86 -4.03 5.68 2.95
C GLN A 86 -3.61 5.20 1.55
N ASN A 87 -3.88 6.01 0.52
CA ASN A 87 -3.40 5.77 -0.85
C ASN A 87 -2.32 6.78 -1.28
N PHE A 88 -1.88 7.64 -0.36
CA PHE A 88 -0.93 8.71 -0.60
C PHE A 88 0.03 8.81 0.60
N TYR A 89 1.30 8.52 0.34
CA TYR A 89 2.39 8.44 1.32
C TYR A 89 3.52 9.40 0.90
N PRO A 90 3.45 10.69 1.28
CA PRO A 90 4.52 11.63 0.97
C PRO A 90 5.84 11.22 1.64
N VAL A 91 6.93 11.86 1.23
CA VAL A 91 8.24 11.69 1.86
C VAL A 91 8.14 11.96 3.36
N ASN A 92 8.85 11.16 4.16
CA ASN A 92 8.84 11.11 5.62
C ASN A 92 7.58 10.49 6.26
N THR A 93 6.58 10.05 5.48
CA THR A 93 5.50 9.24 6.04
C THR A 93 6.05 7.93 6.59
N THR A 94 5.69 7.61 7.83
CA THR A 94 6.09 6.37 8.51
C THR A 94 4.85 5.53 8.77
N VAL A 95 4.86 4.30 8.27
CA VAL A 95 3.79 3.32 8.48
C VAL A 95 4.24 2.26 9.48
N LYS A 96 3.29 1.78 10.28
CA LYS A 96 3.51 0.73 11.28
C LYS A 96 3.08 -0.62 10.73
N TYR A 97 3.81 -1.65 11.14
CA TYR A 97 3.48 -3.05 10.86
C TYR A 97 3.10 -3.77 12.15
N ILE A 98 2.18 -4.70 12.01
CA ILE A 98 1.67 -5.59 13.06
C ILE A 98 2.02 -7.01 12.65
N CYS A 99 2.54 -7.80 13.59
CA CYS A 99 2.91 -9.19 13.32
C CYS A 99 1.71 -9.99 12.77
N ARG A 100 1.98 -10.81 11.75
CA ARG A 100 0.96 -11.69 11.18
C ARG A 100 0.61 -12.80 12.17
N PRO A 101 -0.57 -13.44 12.03
CA PRO A 101 -0.90 -14.64 12.80
C PRO A 101 0.22 -15.67 12.71
N GLY A 102 0.59 -16.25 13.85
CA GLY A 102 1.72 -17.17 13.93
C GLY A 102 3.09 -16.53 14.13
N PHE A 103 3.16 -15.19 14.10
CA PHE A 103 4.32 -14.42 14.52
C PHE A 103 4.02 -13.65 15.81
N GLU A 104 5.06 -13.33 16.56
CA GLU A 104 5.02 -12.50 17.76
C GLU A 104 6.16 -11.48 17.74
N ASN A 105 5.90 -10.31 18.34
CA ASN A 105 6.92 -9.30 18.52
C ASN A 105 7.70 -9.62 19.79
N THR A 106 9.01 -9.75 19.68
CA THR A 106 9.88 -10.03 20.84
C THR A 106 10.49 -8.76 21.43
N THR A 107 10.02 -7.59 21.00
CA THR A 107 10.50 -6.27 21.42
C THR A 107 9.32 -5.35 21.75
N ASP A 108 9.58 -4.28 22.49
CA ASP A 108 8.56 -3.26 22.79
C ASP A 108 8.27 -2.33 21.60
N GLN A 109 9.04 -2.44 20.50
CA GLN A 109 8.93 -1.59 19.33
C GLN A 109 8.20 -2.29 18.20
N LEU A 110 7.26 -1.61 17.55
CA LEU A 110 6.63 -2.11 16.33
C LEU A 110 7.57 -1.97 15.13
N PRO A 111 7.57 -2.93 14.19
CA PRO A 111 8.26 -2.72 12.93
C PRO A 111 7.66 -1.53 12.18
N THR A 112 8.49 -0.63 11.71
CA THR A 112 8.07 0.57 10.98
C THR A 112 8.82 0.69 9.66
N SER A 113 8.24 1.42 8.72
CA SER A 113 8.85 1.74 7.44
C SER A 113 8.55 3.18 7.07
N THR A 114 9.58 3.91 6.63
CA THR A 114 9.49 5.33 6.29
C THR A 114 9.70 5.54 4.80
N CYS A 115 8.86 6.38 4.19
CA CYS A 115 9.02 6.81 2.80
C CYS A 115 10.21 7.77 2.69
N ARG A 116 11.23 7.40 1.93
CA ARG A 116 12.47 8.17 1.75
C ARG A 116 12.33 9.18 0.61
N ASP A 117 13.28 10.13 0.52
CA ASP A 117 13.32 11.17 -0.52
C ASP A 117 13.32 10.61 -1.96
N ASN A 118 13.88 9.40 -2.13
CA ASN A 118 13.90 8.70 -3.41
C ASN A 118 12.58 7.96 -3.74
N LEU A 119 11.51 8.21 -2.98
CA LEU A 119 10.20 7.55 -3.11
C LEU A 119 10.24 6.03 -2.94
N THR A 120 11.19 5.53 -2.14
CA THR A 120 11.25 4.13 -1.73
C THR A 120 11.02 4.00 -0.23
N TRP A 121 10.43 2.87 0.17
CA TRP A 121 10.28 2.53 1.57
C TRP A 121 11.62 2.10 2.18
N SER A 122 11.88 2.49 3.42
CA SER A 122 12.98 1.91 4.20
C SER A 122 12.76 0.41 4.43
N GLU A 123 13.83 -0.30 4.78
CA GLU A 123 13.71 -1.71 5.15
C GLU A 123 12.82 -1.86 6.40
N VAL A 124 11.91 -2.85 6.37
CA VAL A 124 11.08 -3.20 7.52
C VAL A 124 11.93 -4.06 8.47
N PRO A 125 12.19 -3.62 9.71
CA PRO A 125 13.00 -4.38 10.64
C PRO A 125 12.31 -5.70 11.02
N LYS A 126 13.07 -6.79 11.11
CA LYS A 126 12.58 -8.14 11.42
C LYS A 126 12.31 -8.33 12.93
N LEU A 127 11.34 -7.59 13.45
CA LEU A 127 10.96 -7.64 14.89
C LEU A 127 9.90 -8.71 15.20
N CYS A 128 9.20 -9.21 14.17
CA CYS A 128 8.26 -10.32 14.33
C CYS A 128 8.94 -11.65 14.07
N ARG A 129 8.94 -12.53 15.08
CA ARG A 129 9.49 -13.90 14.98
C ARG A 129 8.36 -14.92 14.95
N ARG A 130 8.63 -16.09 14.36
CA ARG A 130 7.68 -17.21 14.39
C ARG A 130 7.43 -17.60 15.84
N LYS A 131 6.17 -17.79 16.21
CA LYS A 131 5.79 -18.30 17.54
C LYS A 131 6.35 -19.70 17.75
N SER A 132 6.72 -20.01 18.98
CA SER A 132 7.04 -21.37 19.38
C SER A 132 5.75 -22.20 19.57
N CYS A 133 5.74 -23.42 19.07
CA CYS A 133 4.73 -24.44 19.37
C CYS A 133 4.93 -25.09 20.75
N GLY A 134 6.04 -24.76 21.44
CA GLY A 134 6.46 -25.45 22.65
C GLY A 134 7.23 -26.74 22.35
N ILE A 135 7.94 -27.24 23.35
CA ILE A 135 8.59 -28.55 23.27
C ILE A 135 7.49 -29.60 23.40
N PRO A 136 7.25 -30.44 22.38
CA PRO A 136 6.26 -31.51 22.47
C PRO A 136 6.70 -32.57 23.48
N GLU A 137 5.74 -33.18 24.17
CA GLU A 137 6.02 -34.30 25.06
C GLU A 137 6.55 -35.50 24.26
N SER A 138 7.55 -36.18 24.81
CA SER A 138 8.14 -37.36 24.16
C SER A 138 7.19 -38.54 24.26
N PRO A 139 7.04 -39.36 23.20
CA PRO A 139 6.29 -40.60 23.26
C PRO A 139 6.88 -41.57 24.30
N GLU A 140 6.04 -42.43 24.87
CA GLU A 140 6.44 -43.41 25.91
C GLU A 140 7.53 -44.40 25.44
N HIS A 141 7.53 -44.76 24.15
CA HIS A 141 8.49 -45.67 23.50
C HIS A 141 9.00 -45.08 22.17
N GLY A 142 9.45 -43.84 22.21
CA GLY A 142 10.01 -43.20 21.05
C GLY A 142 10.57 -41.82 21.33
N LYS A 143 11.07 -41.19 20.29
CA LYS A 143 11.71 -39.88 20.35
C LYS A 143 11.20 -38.97 19.26
N ILE A 144 11.19 -37.68 19.57
CA ILE A 144 10.87 -36.62 18.61
C ILE A 144 12.18 -36.02 18.11
N ILE A 145 12.40 -36.10 16.81
CA ILE A 145 13.53 -35.50 16.11
C ILE A 145 13.02 -34.24 15.40
N THR A 146 13.49 -33.08 15.82
CA THR A 146 13.18 -31.79 15.19
C THR A 146 14.36 -30.83 15.30
N ASN A 147 14.47 -29.89 14.36
CA ASN A 147 15.53 -28.89 14.33
C ASN A 147 15.18 -27.63 15.14
N ASP A 148 13.89 -27.29 15.22
CA ASP A 148 13.34 -26.23 16.06
C ASP A 148 11.88 -26.56 16.46
N HIS A 149 11.28 -25.70 17.27
CA HIS A 149 9.86 -25.81 17.68
C HIS A 149 9.03 -24.62 17.18
N LEU A 150 9.46 -23.96 16.12
CA LEU A 150 8.81 -22.77 15.60
C LEU A 150 7.66 -23.16 14.66
N LEU A 151 6.68 -22.27 14.54
CA LEU A 151 5.55 -22.46 13.63
C LEU A 151 6.02 -22.83 12.21
N GLY A 152 5.38 -23.84 11.63
CA GLY A 152 5.68 -24.36 10.29
C GLY A 152 6.82 -25.38 10.23
N THR A 153 7.51 -25.64 11.33
CA THR A 153 8.52 -26.70 11.41
C THR A 153 7.86 -28.07 11.57
N ARG A 154 8.43 -29.08 10.91
CA ARG A 154 7.97 -30.48 10.98
C ARG A 154 8.89 -31.28 11.89
N ALA A 155 8.30 -31.93 12.88
CA ALA A 155 8.97 -32.91 13.72
C ALA A 155 8.73 -34.33 13.20
N ASN A 156 9.74 -35.19 13.31
CA ASN A 156 9.65 -36.62 13.00
C ASN A 156 9.59 -37.41 14.30
N VAL A 157 8.58 -38.25 14.44
CA VAL A 157 8.47 -39.18 15.56
C VAL A 157 9.09 -40.50 15.14
N VAL A 158 10.02 -41.01 15.96
CA VAL A 158 10.72 -42.28 15.72
C VAL A 158 10.45 -43.18 16.91
N CYS A 159 9.88 -44.36 16.67
CA CYS A 159 9.67 -45.36 17.70
C CYS A 159 10.98 -46.05 18.07
N ASP A 160 11.08 -46.49 19.31
CA ASP A 160 12.18 -47.35 19.75
C ASP A 160 12.08 -48.72 19.06
N HIS A 161 13.22 -49.40 18.93
CA HIS A 161 13.26 -50.73 18.33
C HIS A 161 12.74 -51.76 19.34
N GLY A 162 11.70 -52.52 18.96
CA GLY A 162 11.07 -53.54 19.81
C GLY A 162 10.05 -54.35 19.04
#